data_AF-A0A7C1J0J3-F1
#
_entry.id   AF-A0A7C1J0J3-F1
#
_cell.length_a   1.000
_cell.length_b   1.000
_cell.length_c   1.000
_cell.angle_alpha   90.00
_cell.angle_beta   90.00
_cell.angle_gamma   90.00
#
_symmetry.space_group_name_H-M   'P 1'
#
loop_
_entity.id
_entity.type
_entity.pdbx_description
1 polymer ?
#
loop_
_entity_poly.entity_id
_entity_poly.type
_entity_poly.pdbx_seq_one_letter_code
_entity_poly.pdbx_strand_id
1 'polypeptide(L)' 'AALVIAGLMAEGETEVQRIYHLDRGYESMEKKLSQLGAKIKRIKER' A
#
# COMPACT_ATOMS: atom_id res chain seq x y z
N ALA A 1 1.27 -5.78 5.50
CA ALA A 1 2.43 -5.09 4.92
C ALA A 1 3.06 -5.90 3.78
N ALA A 2 3.33 -7.21 3.95
CA ALA A 2 4.00 -8.04 2.95
C ALA A 2 3.44 -7.94 1.52
N LEU A 3 2.11 -8.04 1.33
CA LEU A 3 1.49 -7.93 0.01
C LEU A 3 1.70 -6.56 -0.66
N VAL A 4 1.81 -5.48 0.12
CA VAL A 4 2.10 -4.15 -0.43
C VAL A 4 3.51 -4.10 -0.98
N ILE A 5 4.48 -4.66 -0.26
CA ILE A 5 5.87 -4.75 -0.72
C ILE A 5 5.97 -5.64 -1.97
N ALA A 6 5.27 -6.77 -1.98
CA ALA A 6 5.20 -7.63 -3.17
C ALA A 6 4.60 -6.90 -4.38
N GLY A 7 3.54 -6.12 -4.18
CA GLY A 7 2.91 -5.32 -5.23
C GLY A 7 3.80 -4.21 -5.78
N LEU A 8 4.72 -3.65 -4.98
CA LEU A 8 5.70 -2.67 -5.45
C LEU A 8 6.74 -3.27 -6.41
N MET A 9 6.99 -4.58 -6.32
CA MET A 9 7.91 -5.30 -7.22
C MET A 9 7.18 -5.99 -8.38
N ALA A 10 5.86 -6.10 -8.32
CA ALA A 10 5.07 -6.74 -9.36
C ALA A 10 5.05 -5.91 -10.64
N GLU A 11 5.01 -6.59 -11.78
CA GLU A 11 4.77 -5.93 -13.07
C GLU A 11 3.28 -5.53 -13.19
N GLY A 12 3.03 -4.31 -13.66
CA GLY A 12 1.67 -3.78 -13.83
C GLY A 12 1.09 -3.10 -12.59
N GLU A 13 -0.22 -3.22 -12.38
CA GLU A 13 -0.94 -2.63 -11.24
C GLU A 13 -1.38 -3.72 -10.27
N THR A 14 -1.10 -3.53 -8.98
CA THR A 14 -1.56 -4.43 -7.91
C THR A 14 -2.58 -3.70 -7.05
N GLU A 15 -3.77 -4.28 -6.93
CA GLU A 15 -4.80 -3.82 -6.01
C GLU A 15 -4.83 -4.71 -4.76
N VAL A 16 -4.70 -4.10 -3.58
CA VAL A 16 -4.75 -4.81 -2.29
C VAL A 16 -5.96 -4.33 -1.51
N GLN A 17 -6.91 -5.23 -1.28
CA GLN A 17 -8.15 -4.95 -0.56
C GLN A 17 -8.07 -5.31 0.93
N ARG A 18 -9.08 -4.89 1.72
CA ARG A 18 -9.22 -5.20 3.16
C ARG A 18 -8.01 -4.77 4.02
N ILE A 19 -7.42 -3.63 3.68
CA ILE A 19 -6.20 -3.09 4.32
C ILE A 19 -6.45 -2.32 5.64
N TYR A 20 -7.63 -2.42 6.25
CA TYR A 20 -7.96 -1.69 7.50
C TYR A 20 -7.14 -2.16 8.70
N HIS A 21 -6.64 -3.39 8.67
CA HIS A 21 -5.73 -3.92 9.71
C HIS A 21 -4.32 -3.32 9.63
N LEU A 22 -3.94 -2.74 8.49
CA LEU A 22 -2.59 -2.22 8.28
C LEU A 22 -2.28 -1.07 9.24
N ASP A 23 -3.28 -0.20 9.47
CA ASP A 23 -3.11 1.00 10.29
C ASP A 23 -2.80 0.68 11.76
N ARG A 24 -3.16 -0.51 12.25
CA ARG A 24 -2.88 -0.94 13.64
C ARG A 24 -1.39 -1.21 13.91
N GLY A 25 -0.57 -1.40 12.87
CA GLY A 25 0.87 -1.63 13.01
C GLY A 25 1.75 -0.84 12.03
N TYR A 26 1.14 -0.20 11.03
CA TYR A 26 1.82 0.54 9.97
C TYR A 26 0.99 1.79 9.63
N GLU A 27 0.96 2.73 10.58
CA GLU A 27 0.27 3.99 10.41
C GLU A 27 0.74 4.73 9.15
N SER A 28 -0.22 5.07 8.28
CA SER A 28 -0.01 5.82 7.03
C SER A 28 1.14 5.27 6.18
N MET A 29 1.25 3.94 6.06
CA MET A 29 2.33 3.27 5.35
C MET A 29 2.47 3.75 3.91
N GLU A 30 1.35 4.01 3.22
CA GLU A 30 1.31 4.53 1.86
C GLU A 30 1.99 5.90 1.74
N LYS A 31 1.84 6.78 2.73
CA LYS A 31 2.46 8.11 2.73
C LYS A 31 3.97 7.98 2.89
N LYS A 32 4.41 7.15 3.84
CA LYS A 32 5.84 6.91 4.12
C LYS A 32 6.53 6.30 2.90
N LEU A 33 5.92 5.29 2.29
CA LEU A 33 6.47 4.66 1.09
C LEU A 33 6.46 5.62 -0.10
N SER A 34 5.41 6.43 -0.27
CA SER A 34 5.37 7.44 -1.34
C SER A 34 6.46 8.51 -1.18
N GLN A 35 6.76 8.95 0.05
CA GLN A 35 7.88 9.85 0.33
C GLN A 35 9.25 9.26 -0.04
N LEU A 36 9.37 7.93 -0.06
CA LEU A 36 10.56 7.20 -0.50
C LEU A 36 10.55 6.91 -2.02
N GLY A 37 9.56 7.41 -2.76
CA GLY A 37 9.46 7.25 -4.21
C GLY A 37 8.57 6.09 -4.68
N ALA A 38 7.90 5.38 -3.77
CA ALA A 38 6.99 4.31 -4.16
C ALA A 38 5.74 4.87 -4.88
N LYS A 39 5.37 4.26 -6.01
CA LYS A 39 4.13 4.56 -6.74
C LYS A 39 2.96 3.81 -6.08
N ILE A 40 2.43 4.39 -5.01
CA ILE A 40 1.32 3.80 -4.23
C ILE A 40 0.28 4.85 -3.89
N LYS A 41 -0.99 4.46 -3.90
CA LYS A 41 -2.13 5.29 -3.48
C LYS A 41 -3.11 4.46 -2.66
N ARG A 42 -3.67 5.04 -1.60
CA ARG A 42 -4.80 4.46 -0.87
C ARG A 42 -6.09 5.01 -1.46
N ILE A 43 -6.95 4.11 -1.94
CA ILE A 43 -8.26 4.43 -2.50
C ILE A 43 -9.35 3.96 -1.54
N LYS A 44 -10.45 4.72 -1.45
CA LYS A 44 -11.68 4.25 -0.79
C LYS A 44 -12.54 3.54 -1.84
N GLU A 45 -12.95 2.32 -1.53
CA GLU A 45 -14.03 1.65 -2.25
C GLU A 45 -15.32 2.46 -2.05
N ARG A 46 -16.10 2.62 -3.13
CA ARG A 46 -17.38 3.33 -3.11
C ARG A 46 -18.51 2.45 -2.59
#